data_AF-A0A959VRV8-F1
#
_entry.id   AF-A0A959VRV8-F1
#
_cell.length_a   1.000
_cell.length_b   1.000
_cell.length_c   1.000
_cell.angle_alpha   90.00
_cell.angle_beta   90.00
_cell.angle_gamma   90.00
#
_symmetry.space_group_name_H-M   'P 1'
#
loop_
_entity.id
_entity.type
_entity.pdbx_description
1 polymer ?
#
loop_
_entity_poly.entity_id
_entity_poly.type
_entity_poly.pdbx_seq_one_letter_code
_entity_poly.pdbx_strand_id
1 'polypeptide(L)'
;GAMAGQMGLLQANEVLKLVLGIGEPLVGRLLLYEALGTRFTELKVRRDPKCPICGPDAPEVPESEMGQFPDYEAFCGGHTGS
;
A
#
# COMPACT_ATOMS: atom_id res chain seq x y z
N GLY A 1 7.54 9.69 14.69
CA GLY A 1 6.57 10.79 14.92
C GLY A 1 5.17 10.23 15.11
N ALA A 2 4.26 10.98 15.73
CA ALA A 2 2.92 10.51 16.11
C ALA A 2 2.11 9.90 14.94
N MET A 3 2.21 10.48 13.74
CA MET A 3 1.55 9.96 12.54
C MET A 3 2.04 8.57 12.13
N ALA A 4 3.35 8.36 12.08
CA ALA A 4 3.92 7.05 11.79
C ALA A 4 3.51 6.00 12.84
N GLY A 5 3.41 6.40 14.11
CA GLY A 5 2.93 5.52 15.19
C GLY A 5 1.48 5.08 15.00
N GLN A 6 0.59 6.00 14.62
CA GLN A 6 -0.81 5.68 14.32
C GLN A 6 -0.93 4.73 13.11
N MET A 7 -0.18 4.99 12.04
CA MET A 7 -0.17 4.10 10.86
C MET A 7 0.35 2.71 11.20
N GLY A 8 1.42 2.62 12.00
CA GLY A 8 1.99 1.34 12.43
C GLY A 8 1.02 0.53 13.29
N LEU A 9 0.28 1.17 14.20
CA LEU A 9 -0.74 0.49 15.01
C LEU A 9 -1.92 0.01 14.16
N LEU A 10 -2.37 0.81 13.19
CA LEU A 10 -3.41 0.38 12.25
C LEU A 10 -2.94 -0.83 11.42
N GLN A 11 -1.71 -0.82 10.92
CA GLN A 11 -1.12 -1.95 10.21
C GLN A 11 -1.01 -3.20 11.10
N ALA A 12 -0.55 -3.04 12.34
CA ALA A 12 -0.45 -4.14 13.30
C ALA A 12 -1.82 -4.77 13.58
N ASN A 13 -2.87 -3.95 13.66
CA ASN A 13 -4.23 -4.44 13.84
C ASN A 13 -4.72 -5.28 12.64
N GLU A 14 -4.36 -4.89 11.40
CA GLU A 14 -4.67 -5.71 10.22
C GLU A 14 -3.95 -7.06 10.25
N VAL A 15 -2.69 -7.10 10.71
CA VAL A 15 -1.94 -8.36 10.89
C VAL A 15 -2.67 -9.29 11.86
N LEU A 16 -3.15 -8.76 12.99
CA LEU A 16 -3.91 -9.55 13.97
C LEU A 16 -5.19 -10.15 13.35
N LYS A 17 -5.96 -9.35 12.60
CA LYS A 17 -7.17 -9.85 11.91
C LYS A 17 -6.85 -10.99 10.95
N LEU A 18 -5.77 -10.87 10.18
CA LEU A 18 -5.35 -11.90 9.22
C LEU A 18 -4.86 -13.18 9.92
N VAL A 19 -4.00 -13.06 10.94
CA VAL A 19 -3.42 -14.21 11.65
C VAL A 19 -4.48 -14.97 12.45
N LEU A 20 -5.40 -14.24 13.10
CA LEU A 20 -6.46 -14.84 13.92
C LEU A 20 -7.68 -15.27 13.10
N GLY A 21 -7.80 -14.83 11.85
CA GLY A 21 -8.97 -15.11 11.01
C GLY A 21 -10.26 -14.48 11.52
N ILE A 22 -10.17 -13.33 12.22
CA ILE A 22 -11.32 -12.65 12.85
C ILE A 22 -11.53 -11.25 12.28
N GLY A 23 -12.78 -10.78 12.36
CA GLY A 23 -13.18 -9.46 11.86
C GLY A 23 -13.11 -9.37 10.33
N GLU A 24 -13.10 -8.13 9.83
CA GLU A 24 -13.04 -7.84 8.39
C GLU A 24 -11.73 -7.11 8.05
N PRO A 25 -10.74 -7.80 7.46
CA PRO A 25 -9.51 -7.17 6.99
C PRO A 25 -9.78 -6.09 5.92
N LEU A 26 -8.92 -5.08 5.85
CA LEU A 26 -8.92 -4.03 4.83
C LEU A 26 -8.41 -4.51 3.46
N VAL A 27 -8.37 -5.82 3.21
CA VAL A 27 -7.93 -6.40 1.94
C VAL A 27 -8.77 -5.82 0.79
N GLY A 28 -8.08 -5.34 -0.25
CA GLY A 28 -8.70 -4.67 -1.41
C GLY A 28 -9.25 -3.27 -1.12
N ARG A 29 -8.92 -2.67 0.03
CA ARG A 29 -9.33 -1.31 0.41
C ARG A 29 -8.10 -0.48 0.76
N LEU A 30 -8.14 0.80 0.36
CA LEU A 30 -7.17 1.80 0.76
C LEU A 30 -7.79 2.67 1.85
N LEU A 31 -7.15 2.70 3.01
CA LEU A 31 -7.54 3.58 4.12
C LEU A 31 -6.75 4.89 4.02
N LEU A 32 -7.45 5.99 3.81
CA LEU A 32 -6.90 7.34 3.90
C LEU A 32 -7.15 7.88 5.32
N TYR A 33 -6.08 8.31 5.98
CA TYR A 33 -6.16 8.97 7.28
C TYR A 33 -5.70 10.42 7.15
N GLU A 34 -6.64 11.33 7.37
CA GLU A 34 -6.40 12.76 7.46
C GLU A 34 -6.23 13.13 8.94
N ALA A 35 -5.02 13.57 9.29
CA ALA A 35 -4.56 13.69 10.67
C ALA A 35 -5.17 14.86 11.44
N LEU A 36 -5.31 16.01 10.77
CA LEU A 36 -5.65 17.27 11.42
C LEU A 36 -7.12 17.30 11.82
N GLY A 37 -7.99 16.74 10.98
CA GLY A 37 -9.42 16.55 11.24
C GLY A 37 -9.78 15.15 11.75
N THR A 38 -8.80 14.24 11.91
CA THR A 38 -9.01 12.85 12.37
C THR A 38 -10.08 12.12 11.53
N ARG A 39 -9.96 12.21 10.20
CA ARG A 39 -10.95 11.63 9.28
C ARG A 39 -10.39 10.38 8.61
N PHE A 40 -11.21 9.32 8.62
CA PHE A 40 -10.95 8.09 7.89
C PHE A 40 -11.82 8.02 6.64
N THR A 41 -11.22 7.67 5.51
CA THR A 41 -11.93 7.40 4.26
C THR A 41 -11.45 6.09 3.68
N GLU A 42 -12.36 5.15 3.45
CA GLU A 42 -12.06 3.90 2.76
C GLU A 42 -12.38 4.01 1.28
N LEU A 43 -11.41 3.65 0.44
CA LEU A 43 -11.59 3.55 -1.01
C LEU A 43 -11.45 2.08 -1.42
N LYS A 44 -12.39 1.58 -2.23
CA LYS A 44 -12.28 0.24 -2.81
C LYS A 44 -11.26 0.27 -3.95
N VAL A 45 -10.21 -0.54 -3.84
CA VAL A 45 -9.19 -0.68 -4.89
C VAL A 45 -9.43 -1.98 -5.63
N ARG A 46 -9.56 -1.89 -6.95
CA ARG A 46 -9.70 -3.06 -7.82
C ARG A 46 -8.36 -3.33 -8.49
N ARG A 47 -7.99 -4.61 -8.57
CA ARG A 47 -6.86 -5.02 -9.41
C ARG A 47 -7.17 -4.69 -10.86
N ASP A 48 -6.20 -4.10 -11.53
CA ASP A 48 -6.25 -3.94 -12.98
C ASP A 48 -5.88 -5.28 -13.64
N PRO A 49 -6.77 -5.91 -14.44
CA PRO A 49 -6.44 -7.14 -15.15
C PRO A 49 -5.32 -6.95 -16.18
N LYS A 50 -5.01 -5.71 -16.60
CA LYS A 50 -3.88 -5.41 -17.49
C LYS A 50 -2.63 -4.96 -16.73
N CYS A 51 -2.60 -5.11 -15.41
CA CYS A 51 -1.44 -4.75 -14.61
C CYS A 51 -0.22 -5.57 -15.06
N PRO A 52 0.90 -4.94 -15.47
CA PRO A 52 2.08 -5.67 -15.95
C PRO A 52 2.83 -6.43 -14.85
N ILE A 53 2.42 -6.28 -13.58
CA ILE A 53 3.08 -6.89 -12.41
C ILE A 53 2.25 -8.00 -11.78
N CYS A 54 0.93 -7.82 -11.66
CA CYS A 54 0.05 -8.78 -10.97
C CYS A 54 -1.22 -9.14 -11.74
N GLY A 55 -1.32 -8.72 -13.00
CA GLY A 55 -2.36 -9.18 -13.91
C GLY A 55 -2.19 -10.67 -14.25
N PRO A 56 -3.26 -11.36 -14.67
CA PRO A 56 -3.21 -12.78 -15.05
C PRO A 56 -2.17 -13.11 -16.14
N ASP A 57 -1.89 -12.15 -17.03
CA ASP A 57 -0.91 -12.30 -18.13
C ASP A 57 0.44 -11.62 -17.81
N ALA A 58 0.67 -11.19 -16.57
CA ALA A 58 1.94 -10.57 -16.18
C ALA A 58 3.10 -11.57 -16.28
N PRO A 59 4.24 -11.19 -16.87
CA PRO A 59 5.42 -12.05 -16.89
C PRO A 59 5.94 -12.27 -15.47
N GLU A 60 6.59 -13.42 -15.24
CA GLU A 60 7.29 -13.65 -13.98
C GLU A 60 8.41 -12.61 -13.81
N VAL A 61 8.50 -12.00 -12.63
CA VAL A 61 9.59 -11.08 -12.30
C VAL A 61 10.87 -11.90 -12.15
N PRO A 62 11.90 -11.70 -13.00
CA PRO A 62 13.12 -12.48 -12.92
C PRO A 62 13.86 -12.20 -11.61
N GLU A 63 14.58 -13.20 -11.09
CA GLU A 63 15.32 -13.09 -9.81
C GLU A 63 16.33 -11.93 -9.82
N SER A 64 16.92 -11.62 -10.97
CA SER A 64 17.83 -10.49 -11.15
C SER A 64 17.20 -9.12 -10.92
N GLU A 65 15.88 -9.01 -11.10
CA GLU A 65 15.12 -7.76 -10.97
C GLU A 65 14.30 -7.71 -9.67
N MET A 66 14.19 -8.82 -8.95
CA MET A 66 13.51 -8.88 -7.66
C MET A 66 14.21 -7.98 -6.64
N GLY A 67 13.48 -7.01 -6.10
CA GLY A 67 14.05 -6.03 -5.15
C GLY A 67 14.87 -4.92 -5.80
N GLN A 68 14.89 -4.81 -7.13
CA GLN A 68 15.31 -3.58 -7.79
C GLN A 68 14.21 -2.54 -7.64
N PHE A 69 14.40 -1.66 -6.65
CA PHE A 69 13.48 -0.55 -6.44
C PHE A 69 13.84 0.61 -7.39
N PRO A 70 12.84 1.42 -7.80
CA PRO A 70 13.10 2.67 -8.50
C PRO A 70 14.11 3.51 -7.71
N ASP A 71 14.92 4.28 -8.43
CA ASP A 71 15.85 5.23 -7.82
C ASP A 71 15.09 6.09 -6.78
N TYR A 72 15.54 6.02 -5.53
CA TYR A 72 14.83 6.63 -4.41
C TYR A 72 14.71 8.13 -4.59
N GLU A 73 15.75 8.79 -5.12
CA GLU A 73 15.72 10.23 -5.39
C GLU A 73 14.76 10.57 -6.52
N ALA A 74 14.71 9.77 -7.59
CA ALA A 74 13.72 9.94 -8.66
C ALA A 74 12.28 9.74 -8.15
N PHE A 75 12.07 8.85 -7.18
CA PHE A 75 10.75 8.58 -6.61
C PHE A 75 10.34 9.61 -5.53
N CYS A 76 11.26 9.98 -4.65
CA CYS A 76 11.01 10.84 -3.47
C CYS A 76 11.37 12.31 -3.68
N GLY A 77 12.15 12.65 -4.70
CA GLY A 77 12.55 14.01 -5.03
C GLY A 77 11.39 14.91 -5.45
N GLY A 78 10.20 14.32 -5.68
CA GLY A 78 9.01 15.01 -6.16
C GLY A 78 9.17 15.45 -7.62
N HIS A 79 8.06 15.55 -8.34
CA HIS A 79 8.07 16.31 -9.58
C HIS A 79 8.31 17.78 -9.21
N THR A 80 9.55 18.23 -9.32
CA THR A 80 9.89 19.65 -9.47
C THR A 80 9.40 20.10 -10.85
N GLY A 81 8.09 20.18 -11.00
CA GLY A 81 7.45 20.82 -12.14
C GLY A 81 7.80 22.30 -12.12
N SER A 82 8.61 22.71 -13.09
CA SER A 82 8.49 24.03 -13.71
C SER A 82 7.16 24.15 -14.44
#